data_AF-A0A4Q0MF71-F1
#
_entry.id   AF-A0A4Q0MF71-F1
#
_cell.length_a   1.000
_cell.length_b   1.000
_cell.length_c   1.000
_cell.angle_alpha   90.00
_cell.angle_beta   90.00
_cell.angle_gamma   90.00
#
_symmetry.space_group_name_H-M   'P 1'
#
loop_
_entity.id
_entity.type
_entity.pdbx_description
1 polymer ?
#
loop_
_entity_poly.entity_id
_entity_poly.type
_entity_poly.pdbx_seq_one_letter_code
_entity_poly.pdbx_strand_id
1 'polypeptide(L)'
;MVPRKDALSGILLVALGVVSLGIATFFLVLRPSLLPEDLAYTGVDASALPEAFHDWLRIVFRTWGGFIAGLGCLLVGVGVFLLTGRLRWLYLGSSAGIVLAFGRFLFSNIVLGSNFLWLIAAAFALALCTAFLLVVRSGR
;
A
#
# COMPACT_ATOMS: atom_id res chain seq x y z
N MET A 1 -22.45 -21.40 7.70
CA MET A 1 -21.64 -22.23 6.79
C MET A 1 -20.17 -21.98 7.10
N VAL A 2 -19.44 -22.99 7.57
CA VAL A 2 -17.96 -22.88 7.72
C VAL A 2 -17.38 -22.93 6.30
N PRO A 3 -16.59 -21.94 5.85
CA PRO A 3 -16.01 -21.96 4.52
C PRO A 3 -15.19 -23.23 4.34
N ARG A 4 -15.44 -24.00 3.28
CA ARG A 4 -14.56 -25.08 2.85
C ARG A 4 -13.18 -24.45 2.65
N LYS A 5 -12.16 -24.94 3.37
CA LYS A 5 -10.80 -24.40 3.31
C LYS A 5 -10.33 -24.41 1.86
N ASP A 6 -10.29 -23.24 1.22
CA ASP A 6 -9.68 -23.08 -0.09
C ASP A 6 -8.18 -22.84 0.11
N ALA A 7 -7.48 -23.94 0.37
CA ALA A 7 -6.07 -23.91 0.74
C ALA A 7 -5.19 -23.39 -0.40
N LEU A 8 -5.52 -23.70 -1.65
CA LEU A 8 -4.74 -23.26 -2.80
C LEU A 8 -4.85 -21.74 -2.97
N SER A 9 -6.07 -21.20 -3.01
CA SER A 9 -6.26 -19.74 -3.10
C SER A 9 -5.66 -19.02 -1.90
N GLY A 10 -5.78 -19.58 -0.70
CA GLY A 10 -5.17 -19.04 0.51
C GLY A 10 -3.65 -18.94 0.43
N ILE A 11 -2.97 -20.02 0.00
CA ILE A 11 -1.52 -20.04 -0.18
C ILE A 11 -1.08 -19.02 -1.24
N LEU A 12 -1.77 -18.99 -2.40
CA LEU A 12 -1.43 -18.07 -3.48
C LEU A 12 -1.60 -16.60 -3.07
N LEU A 13 -2.65 -16.27 -2.31
CA LEU A 13 -2.86 -14.92 -1.79
C LEU A 13 -1.81 -14.50 -0.76
N VAL A 14 -1.40 -15.42 0.13
CA VAL A 14 -0.30 -15.14 1.07
C VAL A 14 1.01 -14.91 0.30
N ALA A 15 1.34 -15.77 -0.65
CA ALA A 15 2.55 -15.63 -1.46
C ALA A 15 2.55 -14.31 -2.23
N LEU A 16 1.46 -13.97 -2.91
CA LEU A 16 1.31 -12.70 -3.63
C LEU A 16 1.41 -11.50 -2.68
N GLY A 17 0.81 -11.60 -1.48
CA GLY A 17 0.89 -10.57 -0.46
C GLY A 17 2.34 -10.35 0.03
N VAL A 18 3.09 -11.42 0.28
CA VAL A 18 4.51 -11.34 0.68
C VAL A 18 5.37 -10.75 -0.43
N VAL A 19 5.18 -11.18 -1.68
CA VAL A 19 5.87 -10.59 -2.84
C VAL A 19 5.53 -9.10 -2.98
N SER A 20 4.26 -8.73 -2.80
CA SER A 20 3.82 -7.33 -2.82
C SER A 20 4.52 -6.50 -1.74
N LEU A 21 4.65 -7.02 -0.52
CA LEU A 21 5.40 -6.35 0.55
C LEU A 21 6.88 -6.17 0.19
N GLY A 22 7.51 -7.15 -0.47
CA GLY A 22 8.87 -7.00 -0.99
C GLY A 22 8.99 -5.91 -2.06
N ILE A 23 8.04 -5.85 -2.99
CA ILE A 23 7.96 -4.77 -4.00
C ILE A 23 7.74 -3.42 -3.31
N ALA A 24 6.88 -3.35 -2.30
CA ALA A 24 6.66 -2.14 -1.53
C ALA A 24 7.95 -1.64 -0.87
N THR A 25 8.75 -2.54 -0.27
CA THR A 25 10.06 -2.21 0.29
C THR A 25 10.98 -1.61 -0.78
N PHE A 26 11.00 -2.19 -1.99
CA PHE A 26 11.76 -1.63 -3.10
C PHE A 26 11.32 -0.19 -3.40
N PHE A 27 10.02 0.07 -3.60
CA PHE A 27 9.52 1.42 -3.91
C PHE A 27 9.68 2.44 -2.77
N LEU A 28 9.65 1.99 -1.50
CA LEU A 28 9.74 2.87 -0.34
C LEU A 28 11.18 3.28 -0.03
N VAL A 29 12.13 2.36 -0.20
CA VAL A 29 13.48 2.49 0.35
C VAL A 29 14.57 2.43 -0.72
N LEU A 30 14.47 1.48 -1.66
CA LEU A 30 15.58 1.11 -2.55
C LEU A 30 15.50 1.76 -3.94
N ARG A 31 14.29 2.08 -4.40
CA ARG A 31 14.07 2.55 -5.77
C ARG A 31 14.65 3.97 -5.92
N PRO A 32 15.58 4.20 -6.86
CA PRO A 32 16.01 5.55 -7.20
C PRO A 32 14.85 6.35 -7.82
N SER A 33 15.01 7.68 -7.95
CA SER A 33 13.98 8.53 -8.56
C SER A 33 13.75 8.18 -10.03
N LEU A 34 14.81 7.88 -10.77
CA LEU A 34 14.79 7.51 -12.19
C LEU A 34 15.58 6.23 -12.38
N LEU A 35 15.00 5.30 -13.13
CA LEU A 35 15.68 4.12 -13.63
C LEU A 35 16.22 4.38 -15.04
N PRO A 36 17.24 3.64 -15.49
CA PRO A 36 17.72 3.73 -16.88
C PRO A 36 16.61 3.52 -17.90
N GLU A 37 15.66 2.62 -17.62
CA GLU A 37 14.51 2.36 -18.46
C GLU A 37 13.54 3.55 -18.51
N ASP A 38 13.39 4.30 -17.41
CA ASP A 38 12.54 5.50 -17.36
C ASP A 38 13.08 6.57 -18.34
N LEU A 39 14.40 6.76 -18.38
CA LEU A 39 15.08 7.70 -19.29
C LEU A 39 15.01 7.22 -20.74
N ALA A 40 15.24 5.94 -20.99
CA ALA A 40 15.15 5.35 -22.32
C ALA A 40 13.74 5.46 -22.91
N TYR A 41 12.71 5.26 -22.07
CA TYR A 41 11.32 5.34 -22.51
C TYR A 41 10.84 6.78 -22.73
N THR A 42 11.22 7.70 -21.83
CA THR A 42 10.80 9.10 -21.93
C THR A 42 11.62 9.91 -22.92
N GLY A 43 12.85 9.46 -23.25
CA GLY A 43 13.80 10.20 -24.08
C GLY A 43 14.34 11.47 -23.42
N VAL A 44 14.08 11.66 -22.13
CA VAL A 44 14.53 12.84 -21.37
C VAL A 44 15.99 12.68 -20.99
N ASP A 45 16.77 13.73 -21.22
CA ASP A 45 18.13 13.82 -20.69
C ASP A 45 18.08 14.05 -19.18
N ALA A 46 18.67 13.14 -18.41
CA ALA A 46 18.74 13.24 -16.96
C ALA A 46 19.44 14.51 -16.47
N SER A 47 20.40 15.03 -17.24
CA SER A 47 21.12 16.26 -16.88
C SER A 47 20.27 17.52 -17.02
N ALA A 48 19.17 17.46 -17.78
CA ALA A 48 18.23 18.56 -17.95
C ALA A 48 17.16 18.63 -16.86
N LEU A 49 17.07 17.62 -15.97
CA LEU A 49 16.05 17.55 -14.94
C LEU A 49 16.50 18.28 -13.66
N PRO A 50 15.69 19.20 -13.12
CA PRO A 50 16.02 19.87 -11.87
C PRO A 50 15.87 18.90 -10.68
N GLU A 51 16.66 19.08 -9.62
CA GLU A 51 16.59 18.24 -8.41
C GLU A 51 15.18 18.15 -7.82
N ALA A 52 14.40 19.23 -7.90
CA ALA A 52 13.00 19.25 -7.46
C ALA A 52 12.12 18.19 -8.17
N PHE A 53 12.43 17.85 -9.42
CA PHE A 53 11.74 16.79 -10.15
C PHE A 53 12.11 15.40 -9.60
N HIS A 54 13.38 15.20 -9.22
CA HIS A 54 13.83 13.97 -8.58
C HIS A 54 13.18 13.79 -7.21
N ASP A 55 13.11 14.87 -6.41
CA ASP A 55 12.39 14.89 -5.13
C ASP A 55 10.91 14.52 -5.31
N TRP A 56 10.24 15.16 -6.28
CA TRP A 56 8.85 14.87 -6.61
C TRP A 56 8.64 13.41 -6.98
N LEU A 57 9.47 12.85 -7.88
CA LEU A 57 9.39 11.44 -8.26
C LEU A 57 9.62 10.51 -7.07
N ARG A 58 10.59 10.82 -6.18
CA ARG A 58 10.79 10.04 -4.94
C ARG A 58 9.52 10.01 -4.09
N ILE A 59 8.79 11.13 -3.99
CA ILE A 59 7.51 11.17 -3.27
C ILE A 59 6.48 10.28 -3.98
N VAL A 60 6.34 10.38 -5.30
CA VAL A 60 5.40 9.58 -6.11
C VAL A 60 5.67 8.08 -5.92
N PHE A 61 6.91 7.63 -6.09
CA PHE A 61 7.25 6.20 -5.97
C PHE A 61 7.07 5.67 -4.55
N ARG A 62 7.46 6.45 -3.54
CA ARG A 62 7.18 6.07 -2.15
C ARG A 62 5.67 6.03 -1.86
N THR A 63 4.85 6.81 -2.57
CA THR A 63 3.38 6.76 -2.43
C THR A 63 2.84 5.46 -2.99
N TRP A 64 3.28 5.08 -4.20
CA TRP A 64 3.03 3.78 -4.78
C TRP A 64 3.47 2.64 -3.86
N GLY A 65 4.67 2.75 -3.26
CA GLY A 65 5.16 1.79 -2.29
C GLY A 65 4.23 1.61 -1.09
N GLY A 66 3.66 2.67 -0.53
CA GLY A 66 2.68 2.55 0.56
C GLY A 66 1.36 1.94 0.14
N PHE A 67 0.89 2.22 -1.09
CA PHE A 67 -0.29 1.55 -1.64
C PHE A 67 -0.06 0.04 -1.82
N ILE A 68 1.09 -0.34 -2.40
CA ILE A 68 1.47 -1.74 -2.59
C ILE A 68 1.64 -2.44 -1.23
N ALA A 69 2.21 -1.75 -0.23
CA ALA A 69 2.30 -2.28 1.13
C ALA A 69 0.92 -2.56 1.71
N GLY A 70 0.00 -1.61 1.56
CA GLY A 70 -1.37 -1.76 2.01
C GLY A 70 -2.10 -2.93 1.35
N LEU A 71 -1.95 -3.07 0.02
CA LEU A 71 -2.46 -4.21 -0.74
C LEU A 71 -1.85 -5.53 -0.25
N GLY A 72 -0.54 -5.57 0.00
CA GLY A 72 0.15 -6.74 0.52
C GLY A 72 -0.43 -7.19 1.87
N CYS A 73 -0.64 -6.27 2.81
CA CYS A 73 -1.28 -6.57 4.10
C CYS A 73 -2.70 -7.14 3.94
N LEU A 74 -3.50 -6.57 3.03
CA LEU A 74 -4.84 -7.07 2.73
C LEU A 74 -4.79 -8.50 2.17
N LEU A 75 -3.94 -8.75 1.17
CA LEU A 75 -3.79 -10.07 0.54
C LEU A 75 -3.35 -11.14 1.54
N VAL A 76 -2.39 -10.83 2.41
CA VAL A 76 -1.97 -11.74 3.49
C VAL A 76 -3.14 -11.99 4.44
N GLY A 77 -3.88 -10.96 4.85
CA GLY A 77 -5.04 -11.12 5.73
C GLY A 77 -6.14 -12.02 5.16
N VAL A 78 -6.49 -11.81 3.89
CA VAL A 78 -7.46 -12.64 3.17
C VAL A 78 -6.94 -14.08 3.02
N GLY A 79 -5.69 -14.25 2.59
CA GLY A 79 -5.09 -15.57 2.40
C GLY A 79 -5.02 -16.38 3.69
N VAL A 80 -4.58 -15.78 4.79
CA VAL A 80 -4.55 -16.43 6.11
C VAL A 80 -5.97 -16.72 6.61
N PHE A 81 -6.95 -15.85 6.33
CA PHE A 81 -8.35 -16.16 6.60
C PHE A 81 -8.83 -17.41 5.85
N LEU A 82 -8.54 -17.54 4.56
CA LEU A 82 -8.93 -18.74 3.78
C LEU A 82 -8.27 -20.03 4.32
N LEU A 83 -7.03 -19.94 4.82
CA LEU A 83 -6.31 -21.08 5.39
C LEU A 83 -6.80 -21.48 6.77
N THR A 84 -7.16 -20.50 7.61
CA THR A 84 -7.44 -20.72 9.04
C THR A 84 -8.92 -20.68 9.39
N GLY A 85 -9.77 -20.08 8.54
CA GLY A 85 -11.17 -19.76 8.82
C GLY A 85 -11.37 -18.65 9.86
N ARG A 86 -10.30 -18.02 10.37
CA ARG A 86 -10.38 -17.05 11.47
C ARG A 86 -10.54 -15.63 10.93
N LEU A 87 -11.74 -15.06 11.07
CA LEU A 87 -12.09 -13.70 10.60
C LEU A 87 -11.14 -12.61 11.11
N ARG A 88 -10.54 -12.78 12.28
CA ARG A 88 -9.56 -11.82 12.83
C ARG A 88 -8.45 -11.45 11.84
N TRP A 89 -7.98 -12.40 11.02
CA TRP A 89 -6.89 -12.14 10.07
C TRP A 89 -7.34 -11.29 8.89
N LEU A 90 -8.57 -11.49 8.43
CA LEU A 90 -9.19 -10.62 7.42
C LEU A 90 -9.32 -9.19 7.96
N TYR A 91 -9.76 -9.03 9.21
CA TYR A 91 -9.93 -7.72 9.83
C TYR A 91 -8.60 -7.00 10.07
N LEU A 92 -7.61 -7.69 10.64
CA LEU A 92 -6.29 -7.10 10.88
C LEU A 92 -5.57 -6.76 9.57
N GLY A 93 -5.60 -7.65 8.57
CA GLY A 93 -4.99 -7.39 7.27
C GLY A 93 -5.65 -6.24 6.52
N SER A 94 -7.00 -6.19 6.53
CA SER A 94 -7.75 -5.07 5.95
C SER A 94 -7.45 -3.76 6.66
N SER A 95 -7.42 -3.76 7.99
CA SER A 95 -7.14 -2.57 8.81
C SER A 95 -5.74 -2.02 8.57
N ALA A 96 -4.72 -2.87 8.64
CA ALA A 96 -3.35 -2.47 8.31
C ALA A 96 -3.24 -1.97 6.86
N GLY A 97 -3.92 -2.66 5.93
CA GLY A 97 -3.92 -2.33 4.51
C GLY A 97 -4.41 -0.92 4.22
N ILE A 98 -5.60 -0.57 4.73
CA ILE A 98 -6.20 0.76 4.49
C ILE A 98 -5.42 1.87 5.19
N VAL A 99 -4.92 1.66 6.41
CA VAL A 99 -4.13 2.69 7.12
C VAL A 99 -2.83 2.99 6.38
N LEU A 100 -2.11 1.96 5.93
CA LEU A 100 -0.87 2.14 5.18
C LEU A 100 -1.10 2.86 3.85
N ALA A 101 -2.07 2.43 3.06
CA ALA A 101 -2.35 3.00 1.75
C ALA A 101 -2.80 4.47 1.85
N PHE A 102 -3.84 4.75 2.63
CA PHE A 102 -4.39 6.10 2.76
C PHE A 102 -3.49 7.02 3.58
N GLY A 103 -2.80 6.50 4.61
CA GLY A 103 -1.88 7.27 5.43
C GLY A 103 -0.65 7.72 4.64
N ARG A 104 -0.05 6.82 3.85
CA ARG A 104 1.04 7.18 2.94
C ARG A 104 0.57 8.21 1.91
N PHE A 105 -0.61 8.02 1.32
CA PHE A 105 -1.17 8.92 0.32
C PHE A 105 -1.41 10.33 0.89
N LEU A 106 -1.99 10.43 2.09
CA LEU A 106 -2.15 11.71 2.79
C LEU A 106 -0.80 12.37 3.06
N PHE A 107 0.16 11.64 3.64
CA PHE A 107 1.48 12.19 3.95
C PHE A 107 2.16 12.78 2.71
N SER A 108 2.15 12.06 1.59
CA SER A 108 2.73 12.57 0.35
C SER A 108 2.07 13.85 -0.13
N ASN A 109 0.75 13.95 0.00
CA ASN A 109 0.01 15.13 -0.44
C ASN A 109 0.17 16.33 0.51
N ILE A 110 0.47 16.10 1.78
CA ILE A 110 0.93 17.15 2.71
C ILE A 110 2.28 17.69 2.23
N VAL A 111 3.25 16.80 1.97
CA VAL A 111 4.60 17.20 1.51
C VAL A 111 4.55 17.95 0.18
N LEU A 112 3.65 17.56 -0.73
CA LEU A 112 3.46 18.22 -2.02
C LEU A 112 2.67 19.54 -1.95
N GLY A 113 2.10 19.91 -0.81
CA GLY A 113 1.23 21.08 -0.71
C GLY A 113 -0.01 20.99 -1.61
N SER A 114 -0.63 19.80 -1.68
CA SER A 114 -1.71 19.52 -2.62
C SER A 114 -2.96 20.38 -2.37
N ASN A 115 -3.52 20.99 -3.42
CA ASN A 115 -4.80 21.71 -3.38
C ASN A 115 -6.00 20.81 -2.99
N PHE A 116 -5.84 19.48 -3.06
CA PHE A 116 -6.87 18.50 -2.73
C PHE A 116 -6.76 17.97 -1.30
N LEU A 117 -5.92 18.58 -0.45
CA LEU A 117 -5.57 18.03 0.85
C LEU A 117 -6.79 17.72 1.73
N TRP A 118 -7.83 18.56 1.70
CA TRP A 118 -9.05 18.34 2.48
C TRP A 118 -9.82 17.08 2.07
N LEU A 119 -9.95 16.83 0.76
CA LEU A 119 -10.58 15.62 0.25
C LEU A 119 -9.78 14.38 0.67
N ILE A 120 -8.46 14.45 0.57
CA ILE A 120 -7.55 13.35 0.90
C ILE A 120 -7.55 13.09 2.41
N ALA A 121 -7.58 14.14 3.23
CA ALA A 121 -7.69 14.03 4.68
C ALA A 121 -9.02 13.41 5.10
N ALA A 122 -10.13 13.79 4.45
CA ALA A 122 -11.44 13.18 4.68
C ALA A 122 -11.42 11.68 4.34
N ALA A 123 -10.80 11.29 3.22
CA ALA A 123 -10.64 9.89 2.85
C ALA A 123 -9.80 9.11 3.88
N PHE A 124 -8.72 9.71 4.40
CA PHE A 124 -7.91 9.08 5.45
C PHE A 124 -8.66 8.98 6.79
N ALA A 125 -9.46 9.99 7.16
CA ALA A 125 -10.30 9.94 8.35
C ALA A 125 -11.32 8.80 8.26
N LEU A 126 -11.95 8.62 7.10
CA LEU A 126 -12.82 7.47 6.84
C LEU A 126 -12.05 6.15 6.98
N ALA A 127 -10.86 6.05 6.39
CA ALA A 127 -10.01 4.87 6.49
C ALA A 127 -9.64 4.54 7.95
N LEU A 128 -9.31 5.54 8.78
CA LEU A 128 -9.02 5.35 10.21
C LEU A 128 -10.25 4.85 10.98
N CYS A 129 -11.43 5.44 10.75
CA CYS A 129 -12.67 4.97 11.36
C CYS A 129 -12.96 3.51 10.99
N THR A 130 -12.82 3.15 9.72
CA THR A 130 -12.98 1.76 9.25
C THR A 130 -11.95 0.83 9.90
N ALA A 131 -10.68 1.23 9.94
CA ALA A 131 -9.59 0.46 10.52
C ALA A 131 -9.81 0.17 12.01
N PHE A 132 -10.25 1.20 12.75
CA PHE A 132 -10.58 1.10 14.16
C PHE A 132 -11.71 0.10 14.41
N LEU A 133 -12.81 0.20 13.65
CA LEU A 133 -13.95 -0.73 13.77
C LEU A 133 -13.55 -2.18 13.44
N LEU A 134 -12.70 -2.40 12.44
CA LEU A 134 -12.17 -3.72 12.10
C LEU A 134 -11.31 -4.30 13.23
N VAL A 135 -10.43 -3.50 13.83
CA VAL A 135 -9.57 -3.94 14.95
C VAL A 135 -10.40 -4.28 16.18
N VAL A 136 -11.36 -3.44 16.56
CA VAL A 136 -12.27 -3.73 17.70
C VAL A 136 -13.05 -5.03 17.48
N ARG A 137 -13.50 -5.28 16.24
CA ARG A 137 -14.20 -6.54 15.90
C ARG A 137 -13.26 -7.75 15.83
N SER A 138 -11.96 -7.56 15.64
CA SER A 138 -10.99 -8.67 15.58
C SER A 138 -10.66 -9.28 16.95
N GLY A 139 -10.89 -8.53 18.03
CA GLY A 139 -10.68 -8.97 19.41
C GLY A 139 -11.92 -9.55 20.11
N ARG A 140 -13.06 -9.60 19.42
CA ARG A 140 -14.29 -10.28 19.86
C ARG A 140 -14.38 -11.66 19.22
#